data_AF-A0A192UPC6-F1
#
_entry.id   AF-A0A192UPC6-F1
#
_cell.length_a   1.000
_cell.length_b   1.000
_cell.length_c   1.000
_cell.angle_alpha   90.00
_cell.angle_beta   90.00
_cell.angle_gamma   90.00
#
_symmetry.space_group_name_H-M   'P 1'
#
loop_
_entity.id
_entity.type
_entity.pdbx_description
1 polymer ?
#
loop_
_entity_poly.entity_id
_entity_poly.type
_entity_poly.pdbx_seq_one_letter_code
_entity_poly.pdbx_strand_id
1 'polypeptide(L)' 'MGISLIISYNTLYEEIDRKIVIYQSLLKYKEEGKLILVASHSSEDLEFLADKIFTMDCGEII' A
#
# COMPACT_ATOMS: atom_id res chain seq x y z
N MET A 1 4.86 -13.13 12.08
CA MET A 1 3.60 -12.56 12.61
C MET A 1 3.44 -11.17 11.99
N GLY A 2 2.29 -10.86 11.38
CA GLY A 2 2.06 -9.61 10.64
C GLY A 2 0.70 -9.63 9.94
N ILE A 3 0.12 -8.54 9.42
CA ILE A 3 0.46 -7.11 9.31
C ILE A 3 -0.93 -6.43 9.09
N SER A 4 -1.18 -5.20 9.56
CA SER A 4 -2.40 -4.42 9.26
C SER A 4 -2.10 -2.92 9.29
N LEU A 5 -2.01 -2.23 8.14
CA LEU A 5 -1.45 -0.87 8.11
C LEU A 5 -1.77 -0.10 6.77
N ILE A 6 -2.33 1.12 6.87
CA ILE A 6 -3.06 1.97 5.86
C ILE A 6 -2.31 3.29 5.46
N ILE A 7 -1.86 3.56 4.21
CA ILE A 7 -1.49 4.94 3.69
C ILE A 7 -2.43 5.38 2.56
N SER A 8 -3.19 6.45 2.77
CA SER A 8 -3.90 7.15 1.69
C SER A 8 -2.93 7.88 0.75
N TYR A 9 -2.89 7.49 -0.53
CA TYR A 9 -2.25 8.25 -1.60
C TYR A 9 -3.30 8.71 -2.61
N ASN A 10 -3.38 10.03 -2.83
CA ASN A 10 -4.10 10.62 -3.95
C ASN A 10 -3.07 11.12 -4.98
N THR A 11 -2.89 10.37 -6.06
CA THR A 11 -1.91 10.70 -7.11
C THR A 11 -2.64 11.23 -8.33
N LEU A 12 -2.59 12.55 -8.53
CA LEU A 12 -2.95 13.17 -9.81
C LEU A 12 -1.94 12.73 -10.89
N TYR A 13 -2.42 12.64 -12.13
CA TYR A 13 -1.89 11.81 -13.22
C TYR A 13 -0.57 12.28 -13.88
N GLU A 14 0.50 12.50 -13.11
CA GLU A 14 1.87 12.68 -13.63
C GLU A 14 2.90 11.86 -12.79
N GLU A 15 4.02 11.47 -13.40
CA GLU A 15 5.19 10.80 -12.78
C GLU A 15 5.12 9.27 -12.47
N ILE A 16 5.07 8.44 -13.52
CA ILE A 16 5.24 6.97 -13.45
C ILE A 16 6.54 6.58 -12.69
N ASP A 17 7.65 7.28 -12.95
CA ASP A 17 8.95 6.97 -12.35
C ASP A 17 8.94 7.08 -10.81
N ARG A 18 8.22 8.05 -10.25
CA ARG A 18 8.09 8.18 -8.78
C ARG A 18 7.29 7.04 -8.18
N LYS A 19 6.24 6.57 -8.85
CA LYS A 19 5.46 5.40 -8.41
C LYS A 19 6.34 4.15 -8.32
N ILE A 20 7.21 3.91 -9.31
CA ILE A 20 8.16 2.79 -9.32
C ILE A 20 9.14 2.86 -8.14
N VAL A 21 9.75 4.03 -7.89
CA VAL A 21 10.72 4.21 -6.79
C VAL A 21 10.07 3.99 -5.42
N ILE A 22 8.83 4.47 -5.23
CA ILE A 22 8.06 4.22 -4.00
C ILE A 22 7.82 2.71 -3.83
N TYR A 23 7.36 2.02 -4.88
CA TYR A 23 7.05 0.59 -4.84
C TYR A 23 8.26 -0.26 -4.45
N GLN A 24 9.40 -0.02 -5.11
CA GLN A 24 10.66 -0.71 -4.80
C GLN A 24 11.10 -0.48 -3.34
N SER A 25 10.90 0.74 -2.82
CA SER A 25 11.22 1.07 -1.42
C SER A 25 10.31 0.34 -0.44
N LEU A 26 9.00 0.28 -0.70
CA LEU A 26 8.04 -0.43 0.14
C LEU A 26 8.32 -1.95 0.15
N LEU A 27 8.59 -2.55 -1.02
CA LEU A 27 8.93 -3.97 -1.12
C LEU A 27 10.23 -4.30 -0.37
N LYS A 28 11.27 -3.47 -0.50
CA LYS A 28 12.51 -3.63 0.27
C LYS A 28 12.27 -3.58 1.78
N TYR A 29 11.51 -2.61 2.27
CA TYR A 29 11.18 -2.53 3.71
C TYR A 29 10.38 -3.75 4.18
N LYS A 30 9.49 -4.31 3.33
CA LYS A 30 8.77 -5.55 3.60
C LYS A 30 9.74 -6.75 3.71
N GLU A 31 10.73 -6.86 2.83
CA GLU A 31 11.81 -7.87 2.92
C GLU A 31 12.66 -7.72 4.19
N GLU A 32 12.91 -6.48 4.65
CA GLU A 32 13.55 -6.18 5.95
C GLU A 32 12.66 -6.50 7.18
N GLY A 33 11.48 -7.10 6.96
CA GLY A 33 10.53 -7.47 8.02
C GLY A 33 9.81 -6.27 8.64
N LYS A 34 9.77 -5.11 7.97
CA LYS A 34 9.02 -3.93 8.45
C LYS A 34 7.51 -4.12 8.23
N LEU A 35 6.75 -3.45 9.10
CA LEU A 35 5.31 -3.33 9.03
C LEU A 35 4.96 -2.09 8.18
N ILE A 36 4.16 -2.26 7.11
CA ILE A 36 3.82 -1.26 6.06
C ILE A 36 2.30 -1.33 5.81
N LEU A 37 1.49 -0.24 5.72
CA LEU A 37 1.81 1.12 5.23
C LEU A 37 1.08 1.43 3.90
N VAL A 38 -0.12 0.89 3.57
CA VAL A 38 -0.74 1.12 2.23
C VAL A 38 -2.28 1.12 2.22
N ALA A 39 -2.87 2.15 1.60
CA ALA A 39 -4.30 2.29 1.33
C ALA A 39 -4.52 3.11 0.05
N SER A 40 -4.36 2.45 -1.10
CA SER A 40 -4.65 3.05 -2.39
C SER A 40 -6.16 3.00 -2.67
N HIS A 41 -6.65 3.91 -3.52
CA HIS A 41 -7.95 3.75 -4.18
C HIS A 41 -7.85 2.82 -5.42
N SER A 42 -6.62 2.44 -5.82
CA SER A 42 -6.37 1.41 -6.84
C SER A 42 -6.29 0.03 -6.17
N SER A 43 -7.15 -0.91 -6.60
CA SER A 43 -7.06 -2.31 -6.20
C SER A 43 -5.79 -2.98 -6.72
N GLU A 44 -5.37 -2.65 -7.95
CA GLU A 44 -4.14 -3.16 -8.59
C GLU A 44 -2.90 -2.84 -7.74
N ASP A 45 -2.85 -1.63 -7.15
CA ASP A 45 -1.76 -1.18 -6.27
C ASP A 45 -1.71 -2.01 -4.98
N LEU A 46 -2.88 -2.31 -4.41
CA LEU A 46 -3.02 -3.09 -3.17
C LEU A 46 -2.69 -4.57 -3.41
N GLU A 47 -3.20 -5.16 -4.48
CA GLU A 47 -2.92 -6.56 -4.87
C GLU A 47 -1.44 -6.79 -5.18
N PHE A 48 -0.74 -5.80 -5.74
CA PHE A 48 0.70 -5.90 -6.01
C PHE A 48 1.58 -5.76 -4.74
N LEU A 49 1.23 -4.87 -3.82
CA LEU A 49 2.08 -4.53 -2.67
C LEU A 49 1.77 -5.33 -1.39
N ALA A 50 0.49 -5.59 -1.11
CA ALA A 50 0.04 -6.01 0.21
C ALA A 50 -0.01 -7.55 0.37
N ASP A 51 0.39 -8.04 1.55
CA ASP A 51 0.16 -9.44 1.94
C ASP A 51 -1.28 -9.69 2.43
N LYS A 52 -1.97 -8.62 2.83
CA LYS A 52 -3.33 -8.61 3.34
C LYS A 52 -4.01 -7.31 2.95
N ILE A 53 -5.20 -7.41 2.38
CA ILE A 53 -6.07 -6.29 2.05
C ILE A 53 -7.22 -6.29 3.05
N PHE A 54 -7.59 -5.10 3.53
CA PHE A 54 -8.71 -4.87 4.44
C PHE A 54 -9.58 -3.77 3.85
N THR A 55 -10.91 -3.93 3.92
CA THR A 55 -11.84 -2.90 3.47
C THR A 55 -12.29 -2.09 4.67
N MET A 56 -12.38 -0.76 4.52
CA MET A 56 -13.06 0.09 5.49
C MET A 56 -14.36 0.63 4.90
N ASP A 57 -15.45 0.54 5.67
CA ASP A 57 -16.73 1.17 5.36
C ASP A 57 -17.27 1.87 6.61
N CYS A 58 -17.83 3.08 6.45
CA CYS A 58 -18.34 3.95 7.52
C CYS A 58 -17.45 4.13 8.79
N GLY A 59 -16.16 3.82 8.73
CA GLY A 59 -15.22 3.88 9.86
C GLY A 59 -14.93 2.55 10.55
N GLU A 60 -15.56 1.47 10.10
CA GLU A 60 -15.33 0.09 10.55
C GLU A 60 -14.48 -0.67 9.52
N ILE A 61 -13.78 -1.73 9.96
CA ILE A 61 -13.07 -2.67 9.06
C ILE A 61 -13.95 -3.90 8.87
N ILE A 62 -14.16 -4.29 7.62
CA ILE A 62 -15.01 -5.42 7.19
C ILE A 62 -14.21 -6.51 6.46
#